data_AF-A0AAW6DTZ8-F1
#
_entry.id   AF-A0AAW6DTZ8-F1
#
_cell.length_a   1.000
_cell.length_b   1.000
_cell.length_c   1.000
_cell.angle_alpha   90.00
_cell.angle_beta   90.00
_cell.angle_gamma   90.00
#
_symmetry.space_group_name_H-M   'P 1'
#
loop_
_entity.id
_entity.type
_entity.pdbx_description
1 polymer ?
#
loop_
_entity_poly.entity_id
_entity_poly.type
_entity_poly.pdbx_seq_one_letter_code
_entity_poly.pdbx_strand_id
1 'polypeptide(L)'
;MEANKKIKSYEPENFEENYKAYLVDLLSTNYKTYENKGDAEKERKRIWKQLGDSETAYCDIYIDPDYKKNKDFYRHLSSFLNAASWKNKKKLYFKANEHKPDKNIDGMITVYKDPKCEDYCFTLHSDQLGFSAVPWIYFSTKYPLSRYFEMQKNKSDKDPDAIANFLTKYVYTTRTLGGSFLWPESWYKAYNMNRGNGKNDNKDNNKDNNIGYIEDRVDLTLLEIKHYFEYRELDDKKKFKYSGDILFSRYKFLDTQTWFGFFDSFEDYVDFFLFNGFVKEINKNGKKEYMPINILTGDPFEKDYLNYEKDVLKVLEEDKLKAMLDLVMRKVKTRSEDMEKLIAKYNQTNDTKGEKHENILHE
;
A
#
# COMPACT_ATOMS: atom_id res chain seq x y z
N MET A 1 -1.15 -24.79 -21.38
CA MET A 1 -1.07 -23.32 -21.28
C MET A 1 -2.38 -22.85 -20.69
N GLU A 2 -2.44 -22.62 -19.37
CA GLU A 2 -3.63 -21.99 -18.78
C GLU A 2 -3.73 -20.58 -19.34
N ALA A 3 -4.92 -20.22 -19.85
CA ALA A 3 -5.25 -18.88 -20.31
C ALA A 3 -4.83 -17.84 -19.26
N ASN A 4 -4.29 -16.70 -19.71
CA ASN A 4 -3.88 -15.57 -18.87
C ASN A 4 -4.89 -15.31 -17.75
N LYS A 5 -4.65 -15.88 -16.57
CA LYS A 5 -5.55 -15.70 -15.44
C LYS A 5 -5.45 -14.24 -15.03
N LYS A 6 -6.55 -13.51 -15.16
CA LYS A 6 -6.62 -12.11 -14.72
C LYS A 6 -6.33 -12.10 -13.22
N ILE A 7 -5.41 -11.24 -12.78
CA ILE A 7 -5.10 -11.03 -11.35
C ILE A 7 -6.42 -10.72 -10.64
N LYS A 8 -6.60 -11.25 -9.43
CA LYS A 8 -7.84 -11.06 -8.69
C LYS A 8 -7.99 -9.59 -8.31
N SER A 9 -9.08 -8.99 -8.77
CA SER A 9 -9.48 -7.63 -8.41
C SER A 9 -10.38 -7.65 -7.17
N TYR A 10 -10.33 -6.56 -6.42
CA TYR A 10 -11.16 -6.27 -5.24
C TYR A 10 -12.03 -5.03 -5.44
N GLU A 11 -12.00 -4.51 -6.66
CA GLU A 11 -12.80 -3.37 -7.08
C GLU A 11 -14.24 -3.79 -7.40
N PRO A 12 -15.18 -2.83 -7.43
CA PRO A 12 -16.57 -3.03 -7.84
C PRO A 12 -16.72 -3.73 -9.21
N GLU A 13 -17.88 -4.36 -9.41
CA GLU A 13 -18.28 -4.83 -10.73
C GLU A 13 -18.29 -3.66 -11.73
N ASN A 14 -17.81 -3.89 -12.95
CA ASN A 14 -17.64 -2.86 -13.99
C ASN A 14 -16.69 -1.71 -13.62
N PHE A 15 -15.81 -1.86 -12.62
CA PHE A 15 -14.83 -0.84 -12.24
C PHE A 15 -14.08 -0.23 -13.43
N GLU A 16 -13.54 -1.06 -14.33
CA GLU A 16 -12.73 -0.55 -15.44
C GLU A 16 -13.54 0.36 -16.37
N GLU A 17 -14.80 0.00 -16.63
CA GLU A 17 -15.70 0.80 -17.46
C GLU A 17 -16.12 2.09 -16.74
N ASN A 18 -16.61 1.97 -15.51
CA ASN A 18 -17.15 3.09 -14.74
C ASN A 18 -16.07 4.11 -14.36
N TYR A 19 -14.91 3.64 -13.88
CA TYR A 19 -13.80 4.51 -13.49
C TYR A 19 -13.19 5.20 -14.72
N LYS A 20 -13.10 4.50 -15.86
CA LYS A 20 -12.65 5.12 -17.11
C LYS A 20 -13.65 6.18 -17.59
N ALA A 21 -14.95 5.87 -17.62
CA ALA A 21 -15.98 6.82 -18.01
C ALA A 21 -15.94 8.08 -17.14
N TYR A 22 -15.81 7.90 -15.82
CA TYR A 22 -15.62 8.99 -14.87
C TYR A 22 -14.45 9.91 -15.24
N LEU A 23 -13.29 9.35 -15.57
CA LEU A 23 -12.11 10.14 -15.95
C LEU A 23 -12.30 10.86 -17.29
N VAL A 24 -12.94 10.22 -18.27
CA VAL A 24 -13.25 10.84 -19.58
C VAL A 24 -14.21 12.02 -19.41
N ASP A 25 -15.27 11.83 -18.63
CA ASP A 25 -16.23 12.89 -18.33
C ASP A 25 -15.55 14.05 -17.60
N LEU A 26 -14.72 13.74 -16.60
CA LEU A 26 -13.99 14.75 -15.83
C LEU A 26 -13.08 15.61 -16.74
N LEU A 27 -12.40 15.02 -17.73
CA LEU A 27 -11.56 15.73 -18.70
C LEU A 27 -12.36 16.73 -19.56
N SER A 28 -13.67 16.53 -19.68
CA SER A 28 -14.58 17.39 -20.44
C SER A 28 -15.22 18.51 -19.60
N THR A 29 -14.88 18.60 -18.31
CA THR A 29 -15.46 19.60 -17.39
C THR A 29 -14.48 20.71 -17.02
N ASN A 30 -15.04 21.87 -16.66
CA ASN A 30 -14.26 23.02 -16.18
C ASN A 30 -14.22 23.07 -14.64
N TYR A 31 -13.74 22.00 -14.02
CA TYR A 31 -13.57 21.96 -12.57
C TYR A 31 -12.31 22.69 -12.11
N LYS A 32 -12.30 23.09 -10.83
CA LYS A 32 -11.16 23.71 -10.15
C LYS A 32 -10.50 22.75 -9.17
N THR A 33 -9.20 22.92 -8.97
CA THR A 33 -8.44 22.17 -7.95
C THR A 33 -8.32 22.96 -6.65
N TYR A 34 -8.32 22.26 -5.53
CA TYR A 34 -8.24 22.82 -4.19
C TYR A 34 -7.16 22.10 -3.37
N GLU A 35 -6.47 22.86 -2.52
CA GLU A 35 -5.49 22.27 -1.61
C GLU A 35 -6.15 21.53 -0.44
N ASN A 36 -7.29 22.00 0.05
CA ASN A 36 -7.97 21.40 1.19
C ASN A 36 -9.01 20.37 0.72
N LYS A 37 -9.11 19.26 1.47
CA LYS A 37 -10.00 18.14 1.16
C LYS A 37 -11.47 18.57 1.12
N GLY A 38 -11.91 19.41 2.06
CA GLY A 38 -13.31 19.83 2.15
C GLY A 38 -13.81 20.56 0.90
N ASP A 39 -13.01 21.48 0.34
CA ASP A 39 -13.38 22.20 -0.88
C ASP A 39 -13.23 21.33 -2.13
N ALA A 40 -12.22 20.45 -2.18
CA ALA A 40 -12.09 19.45 -3.24
C ALA A 40 -13.34 18.53 -3.30
N GLU A 41 -13.86 18.10 -2.14
CA GLU A 41 -15.09 17.32 -2.05
C GLU A 41 -16.34 18.11 -2.48
N LYS A 42 -16.42 19.41 -2.14
CA LYS A 42 -17.52 20.28 -2.62
C LYS A 42 -17.50 20.43 -4.13
N GLU A 43 -16.33 20.64 -4.72
CA GLU A 43 -16.18 20.77 -6.16
C GLU A 43 -16.52 19.46 -6.88
N ARG A 44 -16.07 18.32 -6.34
CA ARG A 44 -16.48 17.01 -6.82
C ARG A 44 -17.99 16.87 -6.86
N LYS A 45 -18.68 17.22 -5.76
CA LYS A 45 -20.15 17.20 -5.69
C LYS A 45 -20.80 18.15 -6.71
N ARG A 46 -20.20 19.32 -6.98
CA ARG A 46 -20.67 20.25 -8.01
C ARG A 46 -20.58 19.64 -9.40
N ILE A 47 -19.44 19.03 -9.74
CA ILE A 47 -19.23 18.39 -11.05
C ILE A 47 -20.14 17.18 -11.24
N TRP A 48 -20.33 16.35 -10.23
CA TRP A 48 -21.28 15.24 -10.33
C TRP A 48 -22.71 15.69 -10.60
N LYS A 49 -23.16 16.77 -9.95
CA LYS A 49 -24.48 17.36 -10.25
C LYS A 49 -24.57 17.89 -11.68
N GLN A 50 -23.46 18.36 -12.25
CA GLN A 50 -23.40 18.84 -13.63
C GLN A 50 -23.48 17.69 -14.65
N LEU A 51 -22.86 16.54 -14.35
CA LEU A 51 -22.82 15.41 -15.28
C LEU A 51 -24.16 14.66 -15.37
N GLY A 52 -24.99 14.66 -14.33
CA GLY A 52 -26.30 13.95 -14.29
C GLY A 52 -26.13 12.41 -14.30
N ASP A 53 -26.68 11.59 -13.42
CA ASP A 53 -27.69 11.77 -12.38
C ASP A 53 -27.31 10.96 -11.12
N SER A 54 -27.57 11.56 -9.96
CA SER A 54 -27.37 11.07 -8.59
C SER A 54 -25.92 10.81 -8.11
N GLU A 55 -25.63 11.23 -6.87
CA GLU A 55 -24.42 10.85 -6.11
C GLU A 55 -24.14 9.33 -6.22
N THR A 56 -25.20 8.53 -6.37
CA THR A 56 -25.21 7.08 -6.61
C THR A 56 -24.55 6.57 -7.90
N ALA A 57 -24.49 7.34 -9.00
CA ALA A 57 -23.83 6.87 -10.23
C ALA A 57 -22.30 6.78 -10.11
N TYR A 58 -21.73 7.57 -9.19
CA TYR A 58 -20.29 7.61 -8.92
C TYR A 58 -19.93 7.22 -7.48
N CYS A 59 -20.91 7.04 -6.58
CA CYS A 59 -20.72 6.22 -5.39
C CYS A 59 -20.33 4.82 -5.84
N ASP A 60 -19.37 4.22 -5.16
CA ASP A 60 -18.94 2.84 -5.43
C ASP A 60 -18.23 2.61 -6.79
N ILE A 61 -17.66 3.65 -7.44
CA ILE A 61 -16.76 3.43 -8.61
C ILE A 61 -15.33 3.05 -8.23
N TYR A 62 -15.03 3.09 -6.93
CA TYR A 62 -13.73 2.75 -6.36
C TYR A 62 -13.96 2.26 -4.92
N ILE A 63 -13.30 1.16 -4.57
CA ILE A 63 -13.25 0.68 -3.18
C ILE A 63 -11.79 0.63 -2.78
N ASP A 64 -11.45 1.28 -1.66
CA ASP A 64 -10.12 1.09 -1.11
C ASP A 64 -9.97 -0.35 -0.62
N PRO A 65 -8.97 -1.13 -1.11
CA PRO A 65 -8.84 -2.53 -0.71
C PRO A 65 -8.62 -2.71 0.79
N ASP A 66 -7.98 -1.72 1.45
CA ASP A 66 -7.77 -1.71 2.90
C ASP A 66 -9.00 -1.24 3.71
N TYR A 67 -10.13 -0.98 3.03
CA TYR A 67 -11.36 -0.69 3.72
C TYR A 67 -11.79 -1.90 4.56
N LYS A 68 -12.02 -1.71 5.86
CA LYS A 68 -12.36 -2.79 6.83
C LYS A 68 -13.46 -3.75 6.36
N LYS A 69 -14.38 -3.29 5.50
CA LYS A 69 -15.49 -4.13 5.00
C LYS A 69 -15.12 -5.01 3.79
N ASN A 70 -13.92 -4.86 3.22
CA ASN A 70 -13.44 -5.69 2.11
C ASN A 70 -12.99 -7.08 2.60
N LYS A 71 -13.97 -7.88 3.02
CA LYS A 71 -13.74 -9.19 3.65
C LYS A 71 -12.99 -10.15 2.73
N ASP A 72 -13.26 -10.09 1.43
CA ASP A 72 -12.61 -10.94 0.43
C ASP A 72 -11.14 -10.60 0.23
N PHE A 73 -10.80 -9.31 0.19
CA PHE A 73 -9.42 -8.86 0.19
C PHE A 73 -8.65 -9.41 1.40
N TYR A 74 -9.14 -9.19 2.61
CA TYR A 74 -8.47 -9.66 3.82
C TYR A 74 -8.39 -11.19 3.91
N ARG A 75 -9.39 -11.92 3.38
CA ARG A 75 -9.37 -13.39 3.31
C ARG A 75 -8.29 -13.91 2.38
N HIS A 76 -8.09 -13.32 1.21
CA HIS A 76 -6.98 -13.75 0.34
C HIS A 76 -5.63 -13.26 0.88
N LEU A 77 -5.57 -12.08 1.49
CA LEU A 77 -4.36 -11.59 2.12
C LEU A 77 -3.94 -12.50 3.27
N SER A 78 -4.85 -12.94 4.14
CA SER A 78 -4.55 -13.94 5.18
C SER A 78 -4.14 -15.29 4.60
N SER A 79 -4.74 -15.71 3.47
CA SER A 79 -4.35 -16.93 2.76
C SER A 79 -2.90 -16.84 2.25
N PHE A 80 -2.52 -15.69 1.68
CA PHE A 80 -1.14 -15.41 1.32
C PHE A 80 -0.22 -15.47 2.53
N LEU A 81 -0.58 -14.82 3.63
CA LEU A 81 0.27 -14.77 4.82
C LEU A 81 0.50 -16.17 5.40
N ASN A 82 -0.53 -17.02 5.46
CA ASN A 82 -0.37 -18.41 5.88
C ASN A 82 0.54 -19.20 4.92
N ALA A 83 0.38 -19.00 3.60
CA ALA A 83 1.24 -19.64 2.61
C ALA A 83 2.70 -19.17 2.69
N ALA A 84 2.94 -17.87 2.94
CA ALA A 84 4.26 -17.30 3.16
C ALA A 84 4.88 -17.79 4.48
N SER A 85 4.07 -17.86 5.54
CA SER A 85 4.45 -18.41 6.85
C SER A 85 4.93 -19.86 6.72
N TRP A 86 4.14 -20.69 6.02
CA TRP A 86 4.51 -22.07 5.71
C TRP A 86 5.81 -22.16 4.91
N LYS A 87 5.93 -21.41 3.80
CA LYS A 87 7.12 -21.43 2.93
C LYS A 87 8.39 -21.06 3.69
N ASN A 88 8.29 -20.04 4.54
CA ASN A 88 9.42 -19.50 5.31
C ASN A 88 9.57 -20.15 6.69
N LYS A 89 8.77 -21.19 7.01
CA LYS A 89 8.78 -21.90 8.29
C LYS A 89 8.61 -20.97 9.50
N LYS A 90 7.93 -19.84 9.32
CA LYS A 90 7.55 -18.94 10.41
C LYS A 90 6.33 -19.59 11.07
N LYS A 91 6.34 -19.81 12.37
CA LYS A 91 5.21 -20.41 13.10
C LYS A 91 4.16 -19.34 13.42
N LEU A 92 3.64 -18.72 12.37
CA LEU A 92 2.62 -17.65 12.47
C LEU A 92 1.37 -18.05 11.72
N TYR A 93 0.23 -17.71 12.29
CA TYR A 93 -1.08 -18.06 11.77
C TYR A 93 -1.96 -16.83 11.69
N PHE A 94 -2.60 -16.66 10.55
CA PHE A 94 -3.32 -15.44 10.19
C PHE A 94 -4.77 -15.76 9.92
N LYS A 95 -5.67 -15.07 10.62
CA LYS A 95 -7.13 -15.23 10.46
C LYS A 95 -7.77 -13.90 10.08
N ALA A 96 -8.50 -13.88 8.97
CA ALA A 96 -9.16 -12.67 8.50
C ALA A 96 -10.51 -12.41 9.19
N ASN A 97 -10.85 -11.12 9.33
CA ASN A 97 -12.16 -10.61 9.74
C ASN A 97 -12.68 -11.18 11.06
N GLU A 98 -11.80 -11.35 12.04
CA GLU A 98 -12.18 -11.94 13.32
C GLU A 98 -12.80 -10.89 14.23
N HIS A 99 -13.92 -11.27 14.84
CA HIS A 99 -14.66 -10.46 15.78
C HIS A 99 -14.90 -11.27 17.06
N LYS A 100 -14.17 -10.94 18.12
CA LYS A 100 -14.26 -11.53 19.46
C LYS A 100 -14.36 -10.40 20.49
N PRO A 101 -15.59 -9.91 20.78
CA PRO A 101 -15.80 -8.80 21.72
C PRO A 101 -15.26 -9.08 23.13
N ASP A 102 -15.38 -10.32 23.57
CA ASP A 102 -14.86 -10.83 24.85
C ASP A 102 -13.34 -10.69 24.99
N LYS A 103 -12.62 -10.68 23.86
CA LYS A 103 -11.16 -10.51 23.80
C LYS A 103 -10.74 -9.13 23.28
N ASN A 104 -11.67 -8.19 23.10
CA ASN A 104 -11.45 -6.90 22.44
C ASN A 104 -10.81 -7.02 21.05
N ILE A 105 -11.10 -8.10 20.31
CA ILE A 105 -10.61 -8.32 18.95
C ILE A 105 -11.69 -7.89 17.97
N ASP A 106 -11.35 -6.92 17.13
CA ASP A 106 -12.18 -6.47 16.01
C ASP A 106 -11.27 -6.12 14.81
N GLY A 107 -10.47 -7.10 14.40
CA GLY A 107 -9.33 -6.95 13.51
C GLY A 107 -9.57 -7.45 12.10
N MET A 108 -8.96 -6.78 11.11
CA MET A 108 -8.99 -7.20 9.71
C MET A 108 -8.21 -8.49 9.51
N ILE A 109 -7.02 -8.61 10.13
CA ILE A 109 -6.24 -9.84 10.21
C ILE A 109 -5.76 -10.00 11.65
N THR A 110 -6.09 -11.11 12.30
CA THR A 110 -5.55 -11.50 13.61
C THR A 110 -4.32 -12.38 13.44
N VAL A 111 -3.27 -12.13 14.24
CA VAL A 111 -2.03 -12.92 14.26
C VAL A 111 -1.97 -13.79 15.51
N TYR A 112 -1.67 -15.07 15.31
CA TYR A 112 -1.50 -16.07 16.36
C TYR A 112 -0.13 -16.73 16.27
N LYS A 113 0.47 -17.05 17.42
CA LYS A 113 1.70 -17.87 17.51
C LYS A 113 1.42 -19.36 17.35
N ASP A 114 0.27 -19.81 17.84
CA ASP A 114 -0.16 -21.19 17.76
C ASP A 114 -1.68 -21.23 17.55
N PRO A 115 -2.17 -21.91 16.50
CA PRO A 115 -3.58 -21.98 16.18
C PRO A 115 -4.34 -22.88 17.16
N LYS A 116 -3.66 -23.81 17.84
CA LYS A 116 -4.26 -24.80 18.74
C LYS A 116 -4.69 -24.19 20.07
N CYS A 117 -3.99 -23.16 20.54
CA CYS A 117 -4.27 -22.52 21.83
C CYS A 117 -4.85 -21.09 21.71
N GLU A 118 -5.11 -20.62 20.48
CA GLU A 118 -5.50 -19.23 20.21
C GLU A 118 -4.58 -18.22 20.92
N ASP A 119 -3.25 -18.45 20.94
CA ASP A 119 -2.27 -17.53 21.54
C ASP A 119 -2.17 -16.25 20.70
N TYR A 120 -3.12 -15.37 20.97
CA TYR A 120 -3.33 -14.09 20.31
C TYR A 120 -2.13 -13.18 20.55
N CYS A 121 -1.61 -12.60 19.47
CA CYS A 121 -0.55 -11.61 19.55
C CYS A 121 -1.12 -10.20 19.39
N PHE A 122 -1.59 -9.86 18.19
CA PHE A 122 -2.10 -8.54 17.82
C PHE A 122 -2.88 -8.64 16.50
N THR A 123 -3.45 -7.51 16.07
CA THR A 123 -4.13 -7.39 14.77
C THR A 123 -3.31 -6.57 13.79
N LEU A 124 -3.44 -6.92 12.50
CA LEU A 124 -2.81 -6.26 11.37
C LEU A 124 -3.84 -5.50 10.54
N HIS A 125 -3.39 -4.37 10.02
CA HIS A 125 -4.06 -3.49 9.07
C HIS A 125 -3.27 -3.49 7.76
N SER A 126 -3.97 -3.51 6.63
CA SER A 126 -3.33 -3.36 5.31
C SER A 126 -3.22 -1.90 4.95
N ASP A 127 -2.14 -1.50 4.30
CA ASP A 127 -1.99 -0.20 3.66
C ASP A 127 -1.65 -0.43 2.18
N GLN A 128 -1.86 0.54 1.29
CA GLN A 128 -1.69 0.34 -0.15
C GLN A 128 -0.47 1.09 -0.69
N LEU A 129 0.38 0.37 -1.42
CA LEU A 129 1.57 0.89 -2.10
C LEU A 129 1.23 1.66 -3.38
N GLY A 130 0.00 1.49 -3.89
CA GLY A 130 -0.52 2.32 -4.96
C GLY A 130 -1.00 3.66 -4.39
N PHE A 131 -0.65 4.76 -5.06
CA PHE A 131 -1.19 6.09 -4.72
C PHE A 131 -2.70 6.10 -4.70
N SER A 132 -3.28 6.77 -3.70
CA SER A 132 -4.72 6.95 -3.52
C SER A 132 -5.43 7.23 -4.84
N ALA A 133 -6.59 6.61 -5.03
CA ALA A 133 -7.39 6.67 -6.26
C ALA A 133 -8.85 7.08 -6.02
N VAL A 134 -9.18 7.51 -4.79
CA VAL A 134 -10.52 7.97 -4.43
C VAL A 134 -10.93 9.17 -5.31
N PRO A 135 -12.16 9.23 -5.84
CA PRO A 135 -12.51 10.23 -6.87
C PRO A 135 -12.24 11.69 -6.51
N TRP A 136 -12.30 12.06 -5.22
CA TRP A 136 -12.05 13.45 -4.81
C TRP A 136 -10.59 13.90 -5.01
N ILE A 137 -9.61 12.99 -5.13
CA ILE A 137 -8.20 13.37 -5.31
C ILE A 137 -7.99 14.19 -6.58
N TYR A 138 -8.78 13.96 -7.63
CA TYR A 138 -8.63 14.63 -8.93
C TYR A 138 -8.97 16.12 -8.84
N PHE A 139 -9.58 16.56 -7.75
CA PHE A 139 -9.85 17.96 -7.43
C PHE A 139 -8.75 18.57 -6.56
N SER A 140 -7.57 17.95 -6.50
CA SER A 140 -6.39 18.43 -5.78
C SER A 140 -5.13 18.10 -6.55
N THR A 141 -4.13 18.97 -6.60
CA THR A 141 -2.83 18.70 -7.27
C THR A 141 -1.80 18.04 -6.36
N LYS A 142 -2.22 17.58 -5.17
CA LYS A 142 -1.30 16.98 -4.18
C LYS A 142 -0.98 15.52 -4.47
N TYR A 143 -1.83 14.82 -5.21
CA TYR A 143 -1.72 13.39 -5.44
C TYR A 143 -1.05 13.08 -6.78
N PRO A 144 -0.20 12.05 -6.89
CA PRO A 144 0.48 11.72 -8.15
C PRO A 144 -0.47 11.45 -9.32
N LEU A 145 -1.57 10.74 -9.09
CA LEU A 145 -2.57 10.45 -10.14
C LEU A 145 -3.27 11.71 -10.63
N SER A 146 -3.64 12.61 -9.71
CA SER A 146 -4.29 13.86 -10.07
C SER A 146 -3.32 14.85 -10.74
N ARG A 147 -2.05 14.92 -10.31
CA ARG A 147 -1.03 15.70 -11.00
C ARG A 147 -0.85 15.24 -12.45
N TYR A 148 -0.70 13.93 -12.66
CA TYR A 148 -0.59 13.38 -14.01
C TYR A 148 -1.84 13.72 -14.82
N PHE A 149 -3.04 13.55 -14.25
CA PHE A 149 -4.30 13.92 -14.89
C PHE A 149 -4.34 15.39 -15.32
N GLU A 150 -4.00 16.34 -14.44
CA GLU A 150 -3.97 17.78 -14.74
C GLU A 150 -2.95 18.13 -15.83
N MET A 151 -1.75 17.53 -15.80
CA MET A 151 -0.75 17.73 -16.83
C MET A 151 -1.27 17.33 -18.21
N GLN A 152 -2.00 16.22 -18.31
CA GLN A 152 -2.60 15.78 -19.57
C GLN A 152 -3.80 16.63 -19.98
N LYS A 153 -4.67 17.01 -19.02
CA LYS A 153 -5.86 17.82 -19.27
C LYS A 153 -5.54 19.15 -19.97
N ASN A 154 -4.41 19.76 -19.63
CA ASN A 154 -3.98 21.06 -20.15
C ASN A 154 -3.35 21.00 -21.55
N LYS A 155 -3.16 19.82 -22.12
CA LYS A 155 -2.64 19.67 -23.49
C LYS A 155 -3.73 19.93 -24.53
N SER A 156 -3.31 20.52 -25.65
CA SER A 156 -4.15 20.73 -26.83
C SER A 156 -4.39 19.44 -27.62
N ASP A 157 -3.43 18.52 -27.61
CA ASP A 157 -3.44 17.23 -28.31
C ASP A 157 -3.80 16.06 -27.39
N LYS A 158 -4.44 16.33 -26.25
CA LYS A 158 -4.85 15.28 -25.31
C LYS A 158 -5.76 14.25 -25.98
N ASP A 159 -5.52 12.98 -25.65
CA ASP A 159 -6.41 11.87 -25.95
C ASP A 159 -7.10 11.42 -24.64
N PRO A 160 -8.37 11.81 -24.42
CA PRO A 160 -9.08 11.48 -23.18
C PRO A 160 -9.16 9.99 -22.92
N ASP A 161 -9.34 9.18 -23.96
CA ASP A 161 -9.44 7.73 -23.84
C ASP A 161 -8.11 7.12 -23.40
N ALA A 162 -7.00 7.54 -24.00
CA ALA A 162 -5.67 7.05 -23.62
C ALA A 162 -5.30 7.42 -22.17
N ILE A 163 -5.62 8.65 -21.75
CA ILE A 163 -5.38 9.14 -20.39
C ILE A 163 -6.19 8.34 -19.37
N ALA A 164 -7.50 8.21 -19.61
CA ALA A 164 -8.39 7.47 -18.73
C ALA A 164 -8.01 5.99 -18.67
N ASN A 165 -7.71 5.36 -19.81
CA ASN A 165 -7.25 3.97 -19.88
C ASN A 165 -5.99 3.74 -19.02
N PHE A 166 -5.01 4.64 -19.11
CA PHE A 166 -3.77 4.52 -18.34
C PHE A 166 -4.03 4.57 -16.82
N LEU A 167 -4.77 5.58 -16.36
CA LEU A 167 -5.06 5.76 -14.94
C LEU A 167 -5.95 4.65 -14.39
N THR A 168 -7.00 4.26 -15.10
CA THR A 168 -7.86 3.12 -14.72
C THR A 168 -7.03 1.84 -14.59
N LYS A 169 -6.15 1.55 -15.55
CA LYS A 169 -5.27 0.38 -15.52
C LYS A 169 -4.29 0.45 -14.34
N TYR A 170 -3.76 1.62 -14.03
CA TYR A 170 -2.91 1.82 -12.86
C TYR A 170 -3.64 1.45 -11.58
N VAL A 171 -4.85 2.00 -11.36
CA VAL A 171 -5.65 1.73 -10.16
C VAL A 171 -6.00 0.24 -10.08
N TYR A 172 -6.56 -0.33 -11.16
CA TYR A 172 -6.91 -1.74 -11.23
C TYR A 172 -5.73 -2.67 -10.88
N THR A 173 -4.54 -2.35 -11.38
CA THR A 173 -3.35 -3.19 -11.17
C THR A 173 -2.80 -3.03 -9.76
N THR A 174 -2.79 -1.81 -9.23
CA THR A 174 -2.16 -1.52 -7.93
C THR A 174 -3.02 -1.86 -6.74
N ARG A 175 -4.35 -1.94 -6.90
CA ARG A 175 -5.34 -2.27 -5.87
C ARG A 175 -5.55 -3.79 -5.70
N THR A 176 -4.44 -4.53 -5.73
CA THR A 176 -4.40 -6.00 -5.66
C THR A 176 -3.58 -6.46 -4.44
N LEU A 177 -3.44 -7.78 -4.21
CA LEU A 177 -2.67 -8.28 -3.07
C LEU A 177 -1.22 -7.75 -3.04
N GLY A 178 -0.57 -7.68 -4.20
CA GLY A 178 0.79 -7.14 -4.35
C GLY A 178 0.88 -5.64 -4.12
N GLY A 179 -0.25 -4.94 -4.02
CA GLY A 179 -0.32 -3.56 -3.57
C GLY A 179 -0.29 -3.42 -2.05
N SER A 180 -0.40 -4.50 -1.28
CA SER A 180 -0.54 -4.41 0.17
C SER A 180 0.78 -4.29 0.94
N PHE A 181 0.75 -3.47 1.98
CA PHE A 181 1.67 -3.42 3.09
C PHE A 181 0.94 -3.77 4.39
N LEU A 182 1.62 -4.27 5.42
CA LEU A 182 0.97 -4.70 6.66
C LEU A 182 1.61 -4.07 7.89
N TRP A 183 0.75 -3.51 8.73
CA TRP A 183 1.11 -2.81 9.96
C TRP A 183 0.30 -3.32 11.15
N PRO A 184 0.87 -3.43 12.35
CA PRO A 184 0.09 -3.62 13.57
C PRO A 184 -0.94 -2.49 13.74
N GLU A 185 -2.19 -2.80 14.03
CA GLU A 185 -3.28 -1.81 14.15
C GLU A 185 -2.99 -0.77 15.25
N SER A 186 -2.38 -1.20 16.35
CA SER A 186 -1.94 -0.31 17.45
C SER A 186 -0.93 0.75 17.01
N TRP A 187 -0.22 0.48 15.92
CA TRP A 187 0.75 1.38 15.34
C TRP A 187 0.25 2.09 14.08
N TYR A 188 -0.66 1.47 13.30
CA TYR A 188 -1.21 2.02 12.06
C TYR A 188 -1.66 3.48 12.23
N LYS A 189 -2.45 3.78 13.26
CA LYS A 189 -2.90 5.17 13.53
C LYS A 189 -1.73 6.10 13.83
N ALA A 190 -0.76 5.66 14.62
CA ALA A 190 0.40 6.47 14.99
C ALA A 190 1.37 6.66 13.80
N TYR A 191 1.52 5.68 12.94
CA TYR A 191 2.41 5.76 11.78
C TYR A 191 1.78 6.55 10.65
N ASN A 192 0.58 6.15 10.22
CA ASN A 192 -0.12 6.73 9.08
C ASN A 192 -0.47 8.21 9.34
N MET A 193 -1.03 8.53 10.51
CA MET A 193 -1.31 9.95 10.83
C MET A 193 -0.07 10.85 10.85
N ASN A 194 1.16 10.34 10.82
CA ASN A 194 2.36 11.18 10.81
C ASN A 194 3.12 11.14 9.46
N ARG A 195 2.70 10.33 8.49
CA ARG A 195 3.32 10.24 7.16
C ARG A 195 2.64 11.11 6.10
N GLY A 196 1.37 11.49 6.30
CA GLY A 196 0.64 12.37 5.40
C GLY A 196 -0.81 12.69 5.79
N ASN A 197 -1.31 12.17 6.92
CA ASN A 197 -2.57 12.62 7.53
C ASN A 197 -2.42 13.56 8.76
N GLY A 198 -1.23 14.09 9.04
CA GLY A 198 -0.92 14.75 10.32
C GLY A 198 -0.72 16.26 10.28
N LYS A 199 -1.65 16.99 10.91
CA LYS A 199 -1.77 18.45 11.18
C LYS A 199 -2.24 19.32 10.00
N ASN A 200 -3.35 20.07 10.05
CA ASN A 200 -4.29 20.36 11.12
C ASN A 200 -5.60 20.90 10.50
N ASP A 201 -6.75 20.34 10.86
CA ASP A 201 -8.06 21.03 10.81
C ASP A 201 -8.22 22.04 11.96
N ASN A 202 -7.17 22.26 12.76
CA ASN A 202 -7.13 23.30 13.79
C ASN A 202 -6.72 24.65 13.19
N LYS A 203 -7.70 25.57 13.17
CA LYS A 203 -7.66 26.97 12.72
C LYS A 203 -6.69 27.91 13.45
N ASP A 204 -5.78 27.40 14.28
CA ASP A 204 -4.88 28.26 15.07
C ASP A 204 -3.46 28.24 14.52
N ASN A 205 -3.21 29.19 13.61
CA ASN A 205 -1.98 29.92 13.36
C ASN A 205 -0.66 29.28 13.83
N ASN A 206 -0.25 28.16 13.23
CA ASN A 206 1.16 27.77 13.30
C ASN A 206 1.75 27.62 11.89
N LYS A 207 2.79 28.39 11.64
CA LYS A 207 3.39 28.74 10.33
C LYS A 207 4.19 27.62 9.67
N ASP A 208 4.00 26.37 10.07
CA ASP A 208 4.67 25.20 9.49
C ASP A 208 3.68 24.36 8.67
N ASN A 209 2.91 25.03 7.81
CA ASN A 209 1.92 24.46 6.89
C ASN A 209 2.51 23.61 5.75
N ASN A 210 3.67 22.98 5.96
CA ASN A 210 4.34 22.20 4.93
C ASN A 210 4.71 20.81 5.45
N ILE A 211 3.70 20.03 5.80
CA ILE A 211 3.86 18.60 6.02
C ILE A 211 3.69 17.95 4.64
N GLY A 212 4.80 17.94 3.90
CA GLY A 212 4.91 17.37 2.58
C GLY A 212 4.44 15.91 2.56
N TYR A 213 3.68 15.57 1.53
CA TYR A 213 3.08 14.26 1.31
C TYR A 213 4.21 13.25 1.01
N ILE A 214 4.74 12.61 2.06
CA ILE A 214 5.66 11.46 1.98
C ILE A 214 4.87 10.14 1.86
N GLU A 215 3.55 10.17 2.07
CA GLU A 215 2.67 9.00 2.09
C GLU A 215 2.64 8.21 0.76
N ASP A 216 2.63 6.88 0.90
CA ASP A 216 2.49 5.85 -0.14
C ASP A 216 3.73 5.51 -0.99
N ARG A 217 4.91 6.04 -0.64
CA ARG A 217 6.18 5.64 -1.26
C ARG A 217 6.68 4.30 -0.69
N VAL A 218 6.41 3.21 -1.44
CA VAL A 218 6.88 1.85 -1.15
C VAL A 218 8.38 1.78 -0.85
N ASP A 219 9.18 2.52 -1.61
CA ASP A 219 10.63 2.51 -1.53
C ASP A 219 11.17 3.18 -0.27
N LEU A 220 10.63 4.34 0.10
CA LEU A 220 10.98 5.01 1.36
C LEU A 220 10.52 4.17 2.56
N THR A 221 9.36 3.53 2.46
CA THR A 221 8.84 2.62 3.49
C THR A 221 9.77 1.42 3.70
N LEU A 222 10.20 0.77 2.61
CA LEU A 222 11.15 -0.34 2.68
C LEU A 222 12.52 0.13 3.19
N LEU A 223 12.94 1.36 2.89
CA LEU A 223 14.18 1.94 3.40
C LEU A 223 14.13 2.15 4.93
N GLU A 224 13.03 2.70 5.47
CA GLU A 224 12.85 2.80 6.93
C GLU A 224 12.89 1.42 7.62
N ILE A 225 12.25 0.41 7.02
CA ILE A 225 12.24 -0.96 7.57
C ILE A 225 13.63 -1.57 7.51
N LYS A 226 14.38 -1.35 6.43
CA LYS A 226 15.76 -1.77 6.33
C LYS A 226 16.60 -1.15 7.45
N HIS A 227 16.49 0.16 7.67
CA HIS A 227 17.19 0.83 8.77
C HIS A 227 16.77 0.25 10.13
N TYR A 228 15.49 -0.08 10.34
CA TYR A 228 15.08 -0.76 11.57
C TYR A 228 15.87 -2.05 11.80
N PHE A 229 16.00 -2.93 10.81
CA PHE A 229 16.73 -4.19 10.98
C PHE A 229 18.24 -4.01 11.15
N GLU A 230 18.85 -3.03 10.47
CA GLU A 230 20.28 -2.74 10.63
C GLU A 230 20.65 -2.26 12.04
N TYR A 231 19.69 -1.68 12.77
CA TYR A 231 19.98 -0.90 13.97
C TYR A 231 19.16 -1.24 15.20
N ARG A 232 18.21 -2.19 15.13
CA ARG A 232 17.35 -2.59 16.26
C ARG A 232 18.14 -3.07 17.49
N GLU A 233 19.31 -3.66 17.27
CA GLU A 233 20.23 -4.22 18.28
C GLU A 233 21.21 -3.20 18.89
N LEU A 234 21.24 -1.95 18.41
CA LEU A 234 22.16 -0.94 18.97
C LEU A 234 21.62 -0.35 20.29
N ASP A 235 22.46 -0.30 21.31
CA ASP A 235 22.13 0.24 22.64
C ASP A 235 22.00 1.78 22.68
N ASP A 236 22.84 2.52 21.94
CA ASP A 236 22.84 4.00 21.97
C ASP A 236 21.92 4.61 20.90
N LYS A 237 20.62 4.40 21.09
CA LYS A 237 19.54 4.88 20.20
C LYS A 237 19.36 6.41 20.19
N LYS A 238 20.13 7.17 20.98
CA LYS A 238 20.04 8.64 21.09
C LYS A 238 20.97 9.39 20.13
N LYS A 239 22.00 8.76 19.57
CA LYS A 239 22.91 9.34 18.55
C LYS A 239 22.71 8.73 17.18
N PHE A 240 21.45 8.48 16.83
CA PHE A 240 21.13 7.69 15.66
C PHE A 240 21.11 8.52 14.37
N LYS A 241 21.88 8.07 13.37
CA LYS A 241 22.01 8.69 12.03
C LYS A 241 20.66 8.81 11.30
N TYR A 242 19.70 7.93 11.61
CA TYR A 242 18.35 7.93 11.02
C TYR A 242 17.25 8.21 12.07
N SER A 243 17.55 9.04 13.07
CA SER A 243 16.58 9.46 14.10
C SER A 243 15.35 10.19 13.52
N GLY A 244 15.41 10.61 12.25
CA GLY A 244 14.29 11.18 11.49
C GLY A 244 13.31 10.14 10.95
N ASP A 245 13.63 8.86 10.94
CA ASP A 245 12.74 7.80 10.44
C ASP A 245 11.53 7.65 11.36
N ILE A 246 10.34 7.62 10.78
CA ILE A 246 9.11 7.59 11.57
C ILE A 246 8.96 6.22 12.24
N LEU A 247 9.31 5.13 11.54
CA LEU A 247 9.38 3.79 12.13
C LEU A 247 10.35 3.72 13.31
N PHE A 248 11.56 4.29 13.16
CA PHE A 248 12.56 4.25 14.23
C PHE A 248 12.23 5.18 15.40
N SER A 249 11.51 6.29 15.20
CA SER A 249 11.08 7.13 16.33
C SER A 249 9.94 6.48 17.14
N ARG A 250 9.21 5.53 16.54
CA ARG A 250 7.99 4.93 17.10
C ARG A 250 8.07 3.44 17.41
N TYR A 251 9.23 2.79 17.26
CA TYR A 251 9.46 1.37 17.63
C TYR A 251 9.15 0.98 19.10
N LYS A 252 8.73 1.92 19.95
CA LYS A 252 8.40 1.68 21.37
C LYS A 252 7.10 0.89 21.56
N PHE A 253 6.27 0.74 20.51
CA PHE A 253 5.05 -0.06 20.59
C PHE A 253 5.39 -1.56 20.60
N LEU A 254 4.86 -2.29 21.59
CA LEU A 254 5.13 -3.72 21.80
C LEU A 254 4.74 -4.55 20.57
N ASP A 255 3.59 -4.28 19.96
CA ASP A 255 3.12 -5.03 18.78
C ASP A 255 4.04 -4.79 17.57
N THR A 256 4.63 -3.60 17.45
CA THR A 256 5.60 -3.29 16.39
C THR A 256 6.88 -4.08 16.59
N GLN A 257 7.40 -4.12 17.82
CA GLN A 257 8.57 -4.94 18.16
C GLN A 257 8.31 -6.42 17.93
N THR A 258 7.12 -6.90 18.32
CA THR A 258 6.72 -8.29 18.12
C THR A 258 6.59 -8.62 16.64
N TRP A 259 5.93 -7.77 15.86
CA TRP A 259 5.74 -7.95 14.43
C TRP A 259 7.06 -8.02 13.67
N PHE A 260 7.93 -7.02 13.83
CA PHE A 260 9.22 -7.01 13.16
C PHE A 260 10.22 -8.03 13.77
N GLY A 261 10.04 -8.40 15.03
CA GLY A 261 10.82 -9.44 15.70
C GLY A 261 10.57 -10.85 15.18
N PHE A 262 9.51 -11.09 14.42
CA PHE A 262 9.30 -12.37 13.73
C PHE A 262 10.25 -12.59 12.54
N PHE A 263 10.90 -11.53 12.07
CA PHE A 263 11.80 -11.58 10.93
C PHE A 263 13.26 -11.48 11.40
N ASP A 264 14.09 -12.33 10.83
CA ASP A 264 15.49 -12.48 11.23
C ASP A 264 16.33 -11.31 10.70
N SER A 265 16.01 -10.85 9.48
CA SER A 265 16.66 -9.71 8.82
C SER A 265 15.70 -8.97 7.88
N PHE A 266 16.19 -7.88 7.27
CA PHE A 266 15.45 -7.19 6.21
C PHE A 266 15.21 -8.08 4.98
N GLU A 267 16.18 -8.91 4.60
CA GLU A 267 16.04 -9.87 3.51
C GLU A 267 14.93 -10.89 3.78
N ASP A 268 14.87 -11.42 5.01
CA ASP A 268 13.80 -12.32 5.44
C ASP A 268 12.42 -11.64 5.38
N TYR A 269 12.32 -10.37 5.80
CA TYR A 269 11.11 -9.56 5.63
C TYR A 269 10.73 -9.42 4.15
N VAL A 270 11.68 -9.05 3.30
CA VAL A 270 11.46 -8.88 1.85
C VAL A 270 10.98 -10.17 1.20
N ASP A 271 11.63 -11.30 1.48
CA ASP A 271 11.30 -12.59 0.90
C ASP A 271 9.96 -13.15 1.44
N PHE A 272 9.62 -12.88 2.71
CA PHE A 272 8.32 -13.24 3.28
C PHE A 272 7.18 -12.52 2.56
N PHE A 273 7.31 -11.21 2.34
CA PHE A 273 6.28 -10.39 1.69
C PHE A 273 6.40 -10.31 0.17
N LEU A 274 7.37 -11.01 -0.44
CA LEU A 274 7.67 -10.98 -1.87
C LEU A 274 7.95 -9.57 -2.43
N PHE A 275 8.73 -8.78 -1.69
CA PHE A 275 9.18 -7.44 -2.12
C PHE A 275 10.38 -7.47 -3.06
N ASN A 276 10.77 -8.64 -3.56
CA ASN A 276 11.99 -8.86 -4.36
C ASN A 276 12.04 -7.97 -5.62
N GLY A 277 10.88 -7.58 -6.16
CA GLY A 277 10.80 -6.64 -7.29
C GLY A 277 11.16 -5.18 -6.93
N PHE A 278 11.07 -4.81 -5.66
CA PHE A 278 11.29 -3.46 -5.11
C PHE A 278 12.67 -3.30 -4.45
N VAL A 279 13.51 -4.31 -4.50
CA VAL A 279 14.90 -4.25 -4.04
C VAL A 279 15.84 -4.70 -5.16
N LYS A 280 17.13 -4.35 -5.06
CA LYS A 280 18.20 -5.05 -5.78
C LYS A 280 19.18 -5.64 -4.78
N GLU A 281 19.75 -6.78 -5.14
CA GLU A 281 20.92 -7.32 -4.46
C GLU A 281 22.12 -6.40 -4.76
N ILE A 282 22.78 -5.93 -3.70
CA ILE A 282 24.01 -5.15 -3.78
C ILE A 282 25.13 -5.86 -3.02
N ASN A 283 26.37 -5.57 -3.38
CA ASN A 283 27.54 -6.02 -2.61
C ASN A 283 28.00 -4.88 -1.68
N LYS A 284 27.90 -5.10 -0.37
CA LYS A 284 28.42 -4.19 0.67
C LYS A 284 29.47 -4.95 1.47
N ASN A 285 30.73 -4.51 1.37
CA ASN A 285 31.85 -5.08 2.13
C ASN A 285 31.99 -6.60 1.95
N GLY A 286 31.78 -7.11 0.73
CA GLY A 286 31.87 -8.54 0.42
C GLY A 286 30.63 -9.36 0.80
N LYS A 287 29.57 -8.72 1.35
CA LYS A 287 28.31 -9.39 1.69
C LYS A 287 27.20 -8.96 0.73
N LYS A 288 26.38 -9.93 0.33
CA LYS A 288 25.13 -9.69 -0.41
C LYS A 288 24.10 -9.12 0.55
N GLU A 289 23.44 -8.05 0.13
CA GLU A 289 22.41 -7.34 0.90
C GLU A 289 21.33 -6.84 -0.05
N TYR A 290 20.08 -6.76 0.42
CA TYR A 290 19.01 -6.10 -0.33
C TYR A 290 18.98 -4.59 -0.07
N MET A 291 18.93 -3.82 -1.15
CA MET A 291 18.72 -2.37 -1.11
C MET A 291 17.43 -2.01 -1.86
N PRO A 292 16.49 -1.29 -1.22
CA PRO A 292 15.30 -0.77 -1.90
C PRO A 292 15.66 0.07 -3.12
N ILE A 293 14.87 -0.05 -4.19
CA ILE A 293 14.98 0.80 -5.37
C ILE A 293 14.25 2.12 -5.12
N ASN A 294 14.82 3.24 -5.53
CA ASN A 294 14.09 4.49 -5.64
C ASN A 294 13.11 4.38 -6.82
N ILE A 295 11.80 4.51 -6.58
CA ILE A 295 10.79 4.35 -7.65
C ILE A 295 10.83 5.49 -8.69
N LEU A 296 11.57 6.58 -8.44
CA LEU A 296 11.77 7.66 -9.41
C LEU A 296 12.81 7.29 -10.47
N THR A 297 13.80 6.48 -10.11
CA THR A 297 14.93 6.13 -10.99
C THR A 297 14.92 4.66 -11.41
N GLY A 298 14.33 3.79 -10.58
CA GLY A 298 14.42 2.33 -10.73
C GLY A 298 15.75 1.74 -10.23
N ASP A 299 16.61 2.58 -9.66
CA ASP A 299 17.92 2.18 -9.14
C ASP A 299 17.94 2.09 -7.61
N PRO A 300 18.83 1.27 -7.03
CA PRO A 300 18.95 1.16 -5.57
C PRO A 300 19.24 2.53 -4.96
N PHE A 301 18.70 2.79 -3.77
CA PHE A 301 19.16 3.95 -3.01
C PHE A 301 20.67 3.89 -2.81
N GLU A 302 21.31 5.05 -2.93
CA GLU A 302 22.64 5.24 -2.36
C GLU A 302 22.52 5.04 -0.84
N LYS A 303 23.53 4.39 -0.22
CA LYS A 303 23.51 3.94 1.19
C LYS A 303 23.16 5.03 2.21
N ASP A 304 23.20 6.30 1.81
CA ASP A 304 23.15 7.47 2.66
C ASP A 304 22.07 8.48 2.22
N TYR A 305 20.97 8.06 1.57
CA TYR A 305 19.89 8.99 1.20
C TYR A 305 19.15 9.51 2.46
N LEU A 306 19.81 10.45 3.14
CA LEU A 306 19.46 11.09 4.42
C LEU A 306 18.51 12.26 4.25
N ASN A 307 18.38 12.75 3.02
CA ASN A 307 17.44 13.79 2.69
C ASN A 307 16.23 13.12 2.06
N TYR A 308 15.24 12.77 2.88
CA TYR A 308 13.87 12.68 2.41
C TYR A 308 13.57 14.00 1.71
N GLU A 309 13.80 14.07 0.40
CA GLU A 309 13.42 15.22 -0.40
C GLU A 309 11.90 15.22 -0.39
N LYS A 310 11.36 15.87 0.65
CA LYS A 310 9.95 16.19 0.79
C LYS A 310 9.57 16.92 -0.48
N ASP A 311 8.42 16.56 -1.04
CA ASP A 311 7.83 17.24 -2.19
C ASP A 311 8.44 16.95 -3.58
N VAL A 312 9.37 15.99 -3.75
CA VAL A 312 9.85 15.63 -5.10
C VAL A 312 8.71 15.23 -6.04
N LEU A 313 7.71 14.52 -5.51
CA LEU A 313 6.51 14.15 -6.26
C LEU A 313 5.67 15.36 -6.71
N LYS A 314 5.79 16.53 -6.05
CA LYS A 314 5.04 17.75 -6.40
C LYS A 314 5.68 18.53 -7.55
N VAL A 315 6.99 18.37 -7.76
CA VAL A 315 7.75 19.08 -8.81
C VAL A 315 8.21 18.15 -9.93
N LEU A 316 7.89 16.86 -9.84
CA LEU A 316 8.26 15.89 -10.86
C LEU A 316 7.63 16.26 -12.21
N GLU A 317 8.45 16.28 -13.25
CA GLU A 317 8.05 16.45 -14.65
C GLU A 317 7.16 15.30 -15.12
N GLU A 318 6.36 15.54 -16.16
CA GLU A 318 5.34 14.61 -16.64
C GLU A 318 5.90 13.23 -17.04
N ASP A 319 6.99 13.22 -17.81
CA ASP A 319 7.64 12.00 -18.29
C ASP A 319 8.15 11.13 -17.13
N LYS A 320 8.77 11.77 -16.12
CA LYS A 320 9.25 11.12 -14.90
C LYS A 320 8.10 10.64 -14.02
N LEU A 321 7.03 11.43 -13.90
CA LEU A 321 5.82 11.06 -13.17
C LEU A 321 5.16 9.83 -13.79
N LYS A 322 5.00 9.82 -15.11
CA LYS A 322 4.48 8.68 -15.84
C LYS A 322 5.37 7.45 -15.68
N ALA A 323 6.68 7.60 -15.82
CA ALA A 323 7.64 6.49 -15.68
C ALA A 323 7.61 5.87 -14.27
N MET A 324 7.49 6.70 -13.23
CA MET A 324 7.31 6.23 -11.85
C MET A 324 6.00 5.45 -11.68
N LEU A 325 4.87 5.97 -12.19
CA LEU A 325 3.59 5.26 -12.15
C LEU A 325 3.67 3.92 -12.91
N ASP A 326 4.28 3.89 -14.10
CA ASP A 326 4.50 2.67 -14.86
C ASP A 326 5.38 1.65 -14.12
N LEU A 327 6.42 2.12 -13.43
CA LEU A 327 7.29 1.27 -12.62
C LEU A 327 6.52 0.62 -11.47
N VAL A 328 5.82 1.43 -10.65
CA VAL A 328 5.02 0.93 -9.52
C VAL A 328 3.98 -0.07 -9.99
N MET A 329 3.21 0.28 -11.03
CA MET A 329 2.18 -0.59 -11.61
C MET A 329 2.76 -1.96 -12.01
N ARG A 330 3.88 -1.98 -12.74
CA ARG A 330 4.51 -3.26 -13.16
C ARG A 330 5.01 -4.08 -11.98
N LYS A 331 5.64 -3.45 -10.99
CA LYS A 331 6.19 -4.15 -9.82
C LYS A 331 5.08 -4.74 -8.94
N VAL A 332 4.01 -3.98 -8.71
CA VAL A 332 2.83 -4.49 -8.01
C VAL A 332 2.20 -5.65 -8.78
N LYS A 333 2.04 -5.53 -10.11
CA LYS A 333 1.50 -6.62 -10.95
C LYS A 333 2.26 -7.92 -10.74
N THR A 334 3.59 -7.89 -10.90
CA THR A 334 4.44 -9.07 -10.73
C THR A 334 4.34 -9.63 -9.32
N ARG A 335 4.36 -8.78 -8.30
CA ARG A 335 4.20 -9.20 -6.90
C ARG A 335 2.85 -9.90 -6.68
N SER A 336 1.76 -9.37 -7.22
CA SER A 336 0.43 -9.99 -7.11
C SER A 336 0.38 -11.37 -7.76
N GLU A 337 0.95 -11.52 -8.96
CA GLU A 337 1.04 -12.82 -9.64
C GLU A 337 1.81 -13.84 -8.79
N ASP A 338 2.91 -13.41 -8.17
CA ASP A 338 3.73 -14.31 -7.34
C ASP A 338 3.06 -14.66 -6.00
N MET A 339 2.33 -13.72 -5.39
CA MET A 339 1.50 -13.98 -4.21
C MET A 339 0.39 -15.00 -4.51
N GLU A 340 -0.32 -14.84 -5.64
CA GLU A 340 -1.37 -15.78 -6.06
C GLU A 340 -0.83 -17.18 -6.38
N LYS A 341 0.34 -17.26 -7.04
CA LYS A 341 1.03 -18.55 -7.26
C LYS A 341 1.40 -19.22 -5.94
N LEU A 342 1.85 -18.45 -4.95
CA LEU A 342 2.20 -18.98 -3.63
C LEU A 342 0.97 -19.52 -2.90
N ILE A 343 -0.17 -18.81 -2.94
CA ILE A 343 -1.45 -19.31 -2.40
C ILE A 343 -1.84 -20.62 -3.10
N ALA A 344 -1.80 -20.66 -4.43
CA ALA A 344 -2.19 -21.85 -5.19
C ALA A 344 -1.31 -23.06 -4.84
N LYS A 345 0.01 -22.87 -4.73
CA LYS A 345 0.95 -23.92 -4.32
C LYS A 345 0.66 -24.43 -2.90
N TYR A 346 0.37 -23.52 -1.98
CA TYR A 346 0.03 -23.87 -0.60
C TYR A 346 -1.25 -24.71 -0.54
N ASN A 347 -2.32 -24.29 -1.23
CA ASN A 347 -3.59 -25.02 -1.27
C ASN A 347 -3.41 -26.42 -1.89
N GLN A 348 -2.70 -26.54 -3.02
CA GLN A 348 -2.40 -27.85 -3.63
C GLN A 348 -1.66 -28.78 -2.67
N THR A 349 -0.70 -28.25 -1.90
CA THR A 349 0.09 -29.06 -0.97
C THR A 349 -0.79 -29.60 0.17
N ASN A 350 -1.75 -28.81 0.65
CA ASN A 350 -2.68 -29.22 1.71
C ASN A 350 -3.76 -30.19 1.19
N ASP A 351 -4.28 -29.96 -0.02
CA ASP A 351 -5.23 -30.87 -0.68
C ASP A 351 -4.62 -32.27 -0.90
N THR A 352 -3.35 -32.33 -1.30
CA THR A 352 -2.65 -33.61 -1.56
C THR A 352 -2.35 -34.39 -0.27
N LYS A 353 -2.29 -33.70 0.88
CA LYS A 353 -2.14 -34.34 2.20
C LYS A 353 -3.46 -34.85 2.79
N GLY A 354 -4.60 -34.62 2.13
CA GLY A 354 -5.92 -35.01 2.64
C GLY A 354 -6.42 -34.12 3.79
N GLU A 355 -5.74 -33.02 4.10
CA GLU A 355 -6.14 -32.03 5.11
C GLU A 355 -7.16 -31.07 4.50
N LYS A 356 -8.40 -31.53 4.33
CA LYS A 356 -9.52 -30.64 3.98
C LYS A 356 -9.66 -29.54 5.03
N HIS A 357 -10.06 -28.36 4.58
CA HIS A 357 -10.22 -27.05 5.26
C HIS A 357 -10.96 -26.97 6.62
N GLU A 358 -11.15 -28.06 7.35
CA GLU A 358 -11.60 -28.07 8.73
C GLU A 358 -10.44 -28.52 9.63
N ASN A 359 -9.85 -27.55 10.33
CA ASN A 359 -8.75 -27.70 11.28
C ASN A 359 -7.37 -27.94 10.67
N ILE A 360 -6.53 -26.89 10.70
CA ILE A 360 -5.09 -27.06 10.86
C ILE A 360 -4.85 -27.51 12.32
N LEU A 361 -5.21 -28.76 12.58
CA LEU A 361 -4.78 -29.61 13.69
C LEU A 361 -4.13 -30.82 13.00
N HIS A 362 -2.91 -31.16 13.43
CA HIS A 362 -1.99 -32.21 12.93
C HIS A 362 -0.83 -31.61 12.11
N GLU A 363 0.44 -31.76 12.49
CA GLU A 363 1.10 -32.37 13.66
C GLU A 363 1.98 -31.32 14.36
#